data_AF-A0A409YAL8-F1
#
_entry.id   AF-A0A409YAL8-F1
#
_cell.length_a   1.000
_cell.length_b   1.000
_cell.length_c   1.000
_cell.angle_alpha   90.00
_cell.angle_beta   90.00
_cell.angle_gamma   90.00
#
_symmetry.space_group_name_H-M   'P 1'
#
loop_
_entity.id
_entity.type
_entity.pdbx_description
1 polymer ?
#
loop_
_entity_poly.entity_id
_entity_poly.type
_entity_poly.pdbx_seq_one_letter_code
_entity_poly.pdbx_strand_id
1 'polypeptide(L)'
;MPPRRAPSIGSAPQSRASTPGLQDEDETPYFDTVDELQQHGINVQDILKLKAAAIHTVSGVNMTTRRQMLKIKGSSFATGVEIQDKRKRVNIISTGSKAVDGILGGGLMSQSISEVYGEFRTGKTQLAHTMSVVAQLPPEYGGASGKIVDSIMALFRVDYSGRGELSERQQKLAQMLSKLTKLSEEYNIVILLTNQVQSDPGATMTFVAGGALKPIGGHILSHASATRLFLRKGRAEERVAKLVDSPDKPESEASYKLDEGGWADV
;
A
#
# COMPACT_ATOMS: atom_id res chain seq x y z
N MET A 1 -41.16 -78.56 -32.89
CA MET A 1 -42.12 -77.93 -31.93
C MET A 1 -42.29 -78.90 -30.79
N PRO A 2 -41.82 -78.59 -29.57
CA PRO A 2 -42.48 -77.65 -28.64
C PRO A 2 -41.44 -76.85 -27.79
N PRO A 3 -41.79 -76.20 -26.67
CA PRO A 3 -42.79 -75.14 -26.46
C PRO A 3 -42.14 -73.77 -26.14
N ARG A 4 -42.92 -72.69 -26.33
CA ARG A 4 -42.57 -71.30 -25.97
C ARG A 4 -42.19 -71.16 -24.49
N ARG A 5 -41.01 -70.62 -24.19
CA ARG A 5 -40.65 -70.13 -22.86
C ARG A 5 -41.31 -68.76 -22.62
N ALA A 6 -41.96 -68.61 -21.47
CA ALA A 6 -42.57 -67.37 -21.01
C ALA A 6 -41.51 -66.26 -20.81
N PRO A 7 -41.85 -64.98 -21.05
CA PRO A 7 -40.92 -63.87 -20.89
C PRO A 7 -40.60 -63.61 -19.41
N SER A 8 -39.31 -63.49 -19.11
CA SER A 8 -38.79 -63.05 -17.81
C SER A 8 -39.11 -61.58 -17.57
N ILE A 9 -39.61 -61.28 -16.37
CA ILE A 9 -39.94 -59.94 -15.87
C ILE A 9 -38.66 -59.10 -15.84
N GLY A 10 -38.52 -58.19 -16.82
CA GLY A 10 -37.51 -57.14 -16.81
C GLY A 10 -37.97 -56.00 -15.92
N SER A 11 -37.26 -55.75 -14.83
CA SER A 11 -37.43 -54.57 -13.98
C SER A 11 -37.29 -53.29 -14.80
N ALA A 12 -38.27 -52.39 -14.70
CA ALA A 12 -38.22 -51.08 -15.34
C ALA A 12 -36.94 -50.33 -14.89
N PRO A 13 -36.23 -49.65 -15.81
CA PRO A 13 -35.08 -48.84 -15.45
C PRO A 13 -35.55 -47.69 -14.55
N GLN A 14 -34.98 -47.61 -13.35
CA GLN A 14 -35.18 -46.51 -12.43
C GLN A 14 -34.82 -45.19 -13.13
N SER A 15 -35.73 -44.22 -13.04
CA SER A 15 -35.58 -42.87 -13.55
C SER A 15 -34.24 -42.28 -13.11
N ARG A 16 -33.45 -41.79 -14.07
CA ARG A 16 -32.23 -41.01 -13.81
C ARG A 16 -32.54 -39.93 -12.77
N ALA A 17 -31.71 -39.86 -11.75
CA ALA A 17 -31.67 -38.72 -10.83
C ALA A 17 -31.54 -37.43 -11.63
N SER A 18 -32.38 -36.45 -11.31
CA SER A 18 -32.32 -35.08 -11.83
C SER A 18 -30.91 -34.52 -11.62
N THR A 19 -30.33 -33.98 -12.68
CA THR A 19 -29.11 -33.17 -12.61
C THR A 19 -29.35 -32.04 -11.60
N PRO A 20 -28.46 -31.81 -10.62
CA PRO A 20 -28.57 -30.64 -9.75
C PRO A 20 -28.55 -29.40 -10.63
N GLY A 21 -29.58 -28.55 -10.51
CA GLY A 21 -29.63 -27.27 -11.21
C GLY A 21 -28.38 -26.48 -10.87
N LEU A 22 -27.67 -26.02 -11.91
CA LEU A 22 -26.72 -24.93 -11.78
C LEU A 22 -27.54 -23.66 -11.51
N GLN A 23 -27.84 -23.43 -10.22
CA GLN A 23 -28.26 -22.13 -9.70
C GLN A 23 -27.15 -21.66 -8.77
N ASP A 24 -26.03 -21.31 -9.37
CA ASP A 24 -25.09 -20.33 -8.85
C ASP A 24 -24.78 -19.43 -10.04
N GLU A 25 -25.80 -18.69 -10.50
CA GLU A 25 -25.50 -17.43 -11.17
C GLU A 25 -24.86 -16.58 -10.08
N ASP A 26 -23.56 -16.31 -10.22
CA ASP A 26 -22.89 -15.25 -9.47
C ASP A 26 -23.83 -14.04 -9.48
N GLU A 27 -24.44 -13.74 -8.33
CA GLU A 27 -25.15 -12.48 -8.10
C GLU A 27 -24.09 -11.38 -8.23
N THR A 28 -23.80 -11.02 -9.47
CA THR A 28 -23.05 -9.82 -9.78
C THR A 28 -23.87 -8.70 -9.18
N PRO A 29 -23.34 -7.95 -8.19
CA PRO A 29 -24.12 -6.92 -7.53
C PRO A 29 -24.66 -5.98 -8.59
N TYR A 30 -25.98 -6.00 -8.74
CA TYR A 30 -26.69 -5.21 -9.73
C TYR A 30 -26.83 -3.80 -9.17
N PHE A 31 -25.95 -2.92 -9.63
CA PHE A 31 -25.98 -1.52 -9.26
C PHE A 31 -26.88 -0.75 -10.22
N ASP A 32 -27.96 -0.16 -9.73
CA ASP A 32 -28.88 0.62 -10.56
C ASP A 32 -28.31 2.01 -10.83
N THR A 33 -27.88 2.70 -9.77
CA THR A 33 -27.43 4.09 -9.85
C THR A 33 -25.93 4.23 -9.61
N VAL A 34 -25.30 5.23 -10.25
CA VAL A 34 -23.87 5.53 -10.00
C VAL A 34 -23.61 6.07 -8.58
N ASP A 35 -24.66 6.44 -7.83
CA ASP A 35 -24.54 6.91 -6.44
C ASP A 35 -24.20 5.78 -5.46
N GLU A 36 -24.69 4.57 -5.73
CA GLU A 36 -24.38 3.38 -4.92
C GLU A 36 -22.89 3.06 -4.92
N LEU A 37 -22.16 3.47 -5.96
CA LEU A 37 -20.71 3.32 -6.06
C LEU A 37 -19.95 4.07 -4.96
N GLN A 38 -20.56 5.09 -4.33
CA GLN A 38 -19.96 5.80 -3.19
C GLN A 38 -19.75 4.85 -2.00
N GLN A 39 -20.71 3.96 -1.73
CA GLN A 39 -20.61 2.98 -0.63
C GLN A 39 -19.49 1.96 -0.87
N HIS A 40 -19.08 1.79 -2.13
CA HIS A 40 -17.98 0.94 -2.56
C HIS A 40 -16.66 1.69 -2.74
N GLY A 41 -16.58 2.95 -2.27
CA GLY A 41 -15.35 3.72 -2.21
C GLY A 41 -14.99 4.47 -3.50
N ILE A 42 -15.95 4.71 -4.40
CA ILE A 42 -15.77 5.66 -5.49
C ILE A 42 -15.94 7.10 -4.97
N ASN A 43 -15.01 7.98 -5.35
CA ASN A 43 -15.03 9.37 -4.93
C ASN A 43 -16.27 10.10 -5.48
N VAL A 44 -16.94 10.88 -4.63
CA VAL A 44 -18.16 11.65 -4.97
C VAL A 44 -17.92 12.58 -6.17
N GLN A 45 -16.73 13.14 -6.31
CA GLN A 45 -16.38 14.00 -7.45
C GLN A 45 -16.40 13.24 -8.77
N ASP A 46 -16.11 11.94 -8.77
CA ASP A 46 -16.15 11.12 -9.98
C ASP A 46 -17.58 10.72 -10.34
N ILE A 47 -18.44 10.48 -9.34
CA ILE A 47 -19.87 10.26 -9.51
C ILE A 47 -20.53 11.52 -10.11
N LEU A 48 -20.18 12.71 -9.59
CA LEU A 48 -20.68 13.99 -10.13
C LEU A 48 -20.26 14.22 -11.58
N LYS A 49 -19.04 13.82 -11.97
CA LYS A 49 -18.58 13.91 -13.37
C LYS A 49 -19.33 12.94 -14.30
N LEU A 50 -19.60 11.71 -13.85
CA LEU A 50 -20.42 10.76 -14.60
C LEU A 50 -21.82 11.32 -14.84
N LYS A 51 -22.45 11.87 -13.80
CA LYS A 51 -23.75 12.53 -13.90
C LYS A 51 -23.72 13.76 -14.81
N ALA A 52 -22.66 14.57 -14.75
CA ALA A 52 -22.48 15.71 -15.65
C ALA A 52 -22.32 15.29 -17.13
N ALA A 53 -21.88 14.06 -17.38
CA ALA A 53 -21.82 13.45 -18.70
C ALA A 53 -23.10 12.69 -19.08
N ALA A 54 -24.21 12.89 -18.35
CA ALA A 54 -25.50 12.22 -18.49
C ALA A 54 -25.46 10.70 -18.26
N ILE A 55 -24.48 10.21 -17.50
CA ILE A 55 -24.38 8.80 -17.09
C ILE A 55 -24.83 8.70 -15.62
N HIS A 56 -26.07 8.24 -15.43
CA HIS A 56 -26.69 8.12 -14.10
C HIS A 56 -26.75 6.68 -13.58
N THR A 57 -26.52 5.69 -14.45
CA THR A 57 -26.63 4.26 -14.12
C THR A 57 -25.33 3.53 -14.40
N VAL A 58 -25.06 2.46 -13.65
CA VAL A 58 -23.85 1.62 -13.85
C VAL A 58 -23.91 0.87 -15.18
N SER A 59 -25.10 0.50 -15.63
CA SER A 59 -25.31 -0.01 -16.99
C SER A 59 -24.91 1.02 -18.05
N GLY A 60 -25.24 2.30 -17.84
CA GLY A 60 -24.81 3.41 -18.70
C GLY A 60 -23.28 3.55 -18.76
N VAL A 61 -22.58 3.35 -17.64
CA VAL A 61 -21.10 3.31 -17.58
C VAL A 61 -20.57 2.18 -18.46
N ASN A 62 -21.14 0.98 -18.33
CA ASN A 62 -20.69 -0.23 -19.05
C ASN A 62 -20.97 -0.17 -20.56
N MET A 63 -22.06 0.50 -20.95
CA MET A 63 -22.44 0.71 -22.35
C MET A 63 -21.72 1.90 -23.00
N THR A 64 -21.06 2.76 -22.23
CA THR A 64 -20.34 3.92 -22.76
C THR A 64 -19.03 3.47 -23.41
N THR A 65 -18.80 3.93 -24.65
CA THR A 65 -17.56 3.59 -25.35
C THR A 65 -16.34 4.15 -24.62
N ARG A 66 -15.22 3.41 -24.65
CA ARG A 66 -13.93 3.88 -24.08
C ARG A 66 -13.58 5.30 -24.53
N ARG A 67 -13.86 5.65 -25.80
CA ARG A 67 -13.59 6.97 -26.38
C ARG A 67 -14.43 8.09 -25.75
N GLN A 68 -15.68 7.81 -25.36
CA GLN A 68 -16.55 8.77 -24.68
C GLN A 68 -16.22 8.87 -23.19
N MET A 69 -15.90 7.74 -22.55
CA MET A 69 -15.42 7.74 -21.16
C MET A 69 -14.19 8.62 -20.96
N LEU A 70 -13.24 8.58 -21.90
CA LEU A 70 -12.04 9.43 -21.86
C LEU A 70 -12.34 10.94 -21.96
N LYS A 71 -13.53 11.34 -22.43
CA LYS A 71 -13.94 12.76 -22.46
C LYS A 71 -14.46 13.26 -21.11
N ILE A 72 -14.88 12.34 -20.24
CA ILE A 72 -15.31 12.66 -18.88
C ILE A 72 -14.05 12.89 -18.07
N LYS A 73 -13.63 14.17 -17.95
CA LYS A 73 -12.39 14.56 -17.29
C LYS A 73 -12.43 14.24 -15.78
N GLY A 74 -11.88 13.08 -15.44
CA GLY A 74 -11.59 12.62 -14.08
C GLY A 74 -10.43 11.62 -14.05
N SER A 75 -10.20 10.90 -15.15
CA SER A 75 -9.01 10.08 -15.36
C SER A 75 -8.72 10.00 -16.86
N SER A 76 -7.75 10.78 -17.35
CA SER A 76 -6.92 10.47 -18.52
C SER A 76 -6.17 11.72 -19.01
N PHE A 77 -4.85 11.68 -18.81
CA PHE A 77 -3.86 12.67 -19.24
C PHE A 77 -3.93 14.02 -18.52
N ALA A 78 -2.88 14.29 -17.75
CA ALA A 78 -2.54 15.61 -17.25
C ALA A 78 -1.29 16.09 -17.99
N THR A 79 -1.20 17.38 -18.26
CA THR A 79 0.03 17.97 -18.80
C THR A 79 1.13 17.94 -17.76
N GLY A 80 2.40 18.03 -18.19
CA GLY A 80 3.53 18.10 -17.25
C GLY A 80 3.41 19.27 -16.26
N VAL A 81 2.84 20.39 -16.70
CA VAL A 81 2.58 21.57 -15.87
C VAL A 81 1.51 21.27 -14.80
N GLU A 82 0.40 20.63 -15.20
CA GLU A 82 -0.64 20.24 -14.24
C GLU A 82 -0.10 19.26 -13.18
N ILE A 83 0.76 18.31 -13.56
CA ILE A 83 1.41 17.41 -12.60
C ILE A 83 2.38 18.18 -11.68
N GLN A 84 3.13 19.14 -12.22
CA GLN A 84 4.02 19.98 -11.42
C GLN A 84 3.24 20.80 -10.40
N ASP A 85 2.10 21.38 -10.78
CA ASP A 85 1.24 22.13 -9.87
C ASP A 85 0.62 21.23 -8.80
N LYS A 86 0.25 19.99 -9.14
CA LYS A 86 -0.17 19.01 -8.14
C LYS A 86 0.93 18.68 -7.15
N ARG A 87 2.19 18.56 -7.60
CA ARG A 87 3.35 18.30 -6.73
C ARG A 87 3.63 19.43 -5.74
N LYS A 88 3.28 20.68 -6.05
CA LYS A 88 3.40 21.81 -5.09
C LYS A 88 2.53 21.64 -3.84
N ARG A 89 1.53 20.75 -3.88
CA ARG A 89 0.65 20.46 -2.74
C ARG A 89 1.19 19.36 -1.83
N VAL A 90 2.30 18.72 -2.19
CA VAL A 90 2.95 17.72 -1.35
C VAL A 90 3.54 18.42 -0.14
N ASN A 91 3.12 17.98 1.04
CA ASN A 91 3.65 18.44 2.31
C ASN A 91 4.93 17.65 2.60
N ILE A 92 5.92 18.33 3.17
CA ILE A 92 7.18 17.72 3.61
C ILE A 92 7.26 17.90 5.12
N ILE A 93 7.38 16.80 5.86
CA ILE A 93 7.49 16.81 7.31
C ILE A 93 8.94 16.51 7.70
N SER A 94 9.54 17.38 8.50
CA SER A 94 10.88 17.18 9.06
C SER A 94 10.94 15.92 9.92
N THR A 95 12.02 15.15 9.81
CA THR A 95 12.30 13.97 10.65
C THR A 95 12.79 14.32 12.06
N GLY A 96 13.07 15.60 12.33
CA GLY A 96 13.69 16.09 13.57
C GLY A 96 15.21 16.25 13.47
N SER A 97 15.86 15.64 12.47
CA SER A 97 17.29 15.81 12.18
C SER A 97 17.48 16.57 10.86
N LYS A 98 18.19 17.70 10.90
CA LYS A 98 18.51 18.47 9.69
C LYS A 98 19.42 17.70 8.75
N ALA A 99 20.31 16.87 9.28
CA ALA A 99 21.18 16.02 8.47
C ALA A 99 20.37 14.99 7.67
N VAL A 100 19.40 14.33 8.30
CA VAL A 100 18.52 13.38 7.63
C VAL A 100 17.56 14.09 6.67
N ASP A 101 17.00 15.23 7.07
CA ASP A 101 16.15 16.02 6.18
C ASP A 101 16.92 16.49 4.93
N GLY A 102 18.21 16.80 5.07
CA GLY A 102 19.09 17.14 3.95
C GLY A 102 19.15 16.05 2.87
N ILE A 103 19.30 14.78 3.27
CA ILE A 103 19.33 13.65 2.31
C ILE A 103 17.94 13.35 1.72
N LEU A 104 16.87 13.64 2.46
CA LEU A 104 15.49 13.48 1.99
C LEU A 104 15.00 14.66 1.12
N GLY A 105 15.75 15.77 1.08
CA GLY A 105 15.32 16.99 0.40
C GLY A 105 14.29 17.81 1.17
N GLY A 106 14.35 17.78 2.49
CA GLY A 106 13.54 18.56 3.43
C GLY A 106 12.82 17.71 4.49
N GLY A 107 12.64 16.40 4.24
CA GLY A 107 11.95 15.49 5.15
C GLY A 107 11.08 14.46 4.42
N LEU A 108 10.13 13.86 5.14
CA LEU A 108 9.22 12.84 4.60
C LEU A 108 8.08 13.48 3.80
N MET A 109 7.85 12.99 2.58
CA MET A 109 6.85 13.53 1.66
C MET A 109 5.46 12.89 1.88
N SER A 110 4.41 13.72 1.85
CA SER A 110 3.03 13.25 1.77
C SER A 110 2.70 12.66 0.40
N GLN A 111 1.53 12.03 0.27
CA GLN A 111 1.10 11.37 -0.97
C GLN A 111 2.07 10.25 -1.43
N SER A 112 2.89 9.76 -0.50
CA SER A 112 3.87 8.71 -0.74
C SER A 112 4.03 7.85 0.51
N ILE A 113 4.47 6.61 0.31
CA ILE A 113 4.81 5.70 1.39
C ILE A 113 6.32 5.79 1.62
N SER A 114 6.71 6.11 2.86
CA SER A 114 8.09 6.09 3.32
C SER A 114 8.32 4.90 4.23
N GLU A 115 9.27 4.04 3.89
CA GLU A 115 9.68 2.88 4.70
C GLU A 115 10.97 3.20 5.47
N VAL A 116 10.96 2.93 6.77
CA VAL A 116 12.14 3.03 7.62
C VAL A 116 12.41 1.68 8.25
N TYR A 117 13.54 1.06 7.90
CA TYR A 117 13.90 -0.28 8.36
C TYR A 117 15.30 -0.33 8.94
N GLY A 118 15.56 -1.30 9.81
CA GLY A 118 16.87 -1.47 10.44
C GLY A 118 16.81 -2.34 11.68
N GLU A 119 17.97 -2.59 12.29
CA GLU A 119 18.08 -3.42 13.50
C GLU A 119 17.40 -2.80 14.74
N PHE A 120 17.28 -3.57 15.83
CA PHE A 120 16.79 -3.04 17.09
C PHE A 120 17.66 -1.87 17.60
N ARG A 121 17.04 -0.92 18.34
CA ARG A 121 17.71 0.24 18.94
C ARG A 121 18.35 1.23 17.94
N THR A 122 17.91 1.21 16.68
CA THR A 122 18.34 2.20 15.69
C THR A 122 17.49 3.46 15.68
N GLY A 123 16.39 3.55 16.42
CA GLY A 123 15.60 4.79 16.51
C GLY A 123 14.30 4.83 15.70
N LYS A 124 13.90 3.71 15.06
CA LYS A 124 12.63 3.61 14.30
C LYS A 124 11.40 4.06 15.10
N THR A 125 11.21 3.51 16.30
CA THR A 125 10.08 3.85 17.17
C THR A 125 10.17 5.29 17.68
N GLN A 126 11.38 5.82 17.87
CA GLN A 126 11.54 7.24 18.24
C GLN A 126 11.14 8.18 17.10
N LEU A 127 11.50 7.83 15.85
CA LEU A 127 11.04 8.59 14.68
C LEU A 127 9.51 8.58 14.60
N ALA A 128 8.89 7.41 14.75
CA ALA A 128 7.44 7.26 14.79
C ALA A 128 6.75 8.13 15.85
N HIS A 129 7.30 8.18 17.08
CA HIS A 129 6.79 9.06 18.13
C HIS A 129 6.94 10.54 17.76
N THR A 130 8.12 10.93 17.28
CA THR A 130 8.40 12.30 16.82
C THR A 130 7.39 12.71 15.75
N MET A 131 7.16 11.83 14.78
CA MET A 131 6.22 12.04 13.69
C MET A 131 4.78 12.16 14.18
N SER A 132 4.36 11.33 15.13
CA SER A 132 3.01 11.40 15.71
C SER A 132 2.71 12.74 16.40
N VAL A 133 3.74 13.44 16.88
CA VAL A 133 3.64 14.79 17.46
C VAL A 133 3.73 15.86 16.38
N VAL A 134 4.77 15.82 15.54
CA VAL A 134 5.01 16.84 14.50
C VAL A 134 3.85 16.90 13.51
N ALA A 135 3.23 15.76 13.18
CA ALA A 135 2.06 15.76 12.31
C ALA A 135 0.89 16.55 12.87
N GLN A 136 0.71 16.65 14.19
CA GLN A 136 -0.38 17.42 14.78
C GLN A 136 -0.20 18.92 14.60
N LEU A 137 1.01 19.37 14.31
CA LEU A 137 1.28 20.78 14.07
C LEU A 137 0.60 21.25 12.76
N PRO A 138 0.15 22.51 12.71
CA PRO A 138 -0.27 23.12 11.45
C PRO A 138 0.87 23.14 10.42
N PRO A 139 0.56 23.18 9.11
CA PRO A 139 1.58 23.23 8.06
C PRO A 139 2.51 24.44 8.18
N GLU A 140 2.00 25.56 8.72
CA GLU A 140 2.75 26.78 9.01
C GLU A 140 3.93 26.56 9.96
N TYR A 141 3.83 25.54 10.83
CA TYR A 141 4.86 25.13 11.78
C TYR A 141 5.60 23.85 11.34
N GLY A 142 5.44 23.42 10.08
CA GLY A 142 6.10 22.24 9.53
C GLY A 142 5.40 20.91 9.82
N GLY A 143 4.15 20.93 10.29
CA GLY A 143 3.35 19.72 10.53
C GLY A 143 2.43 19.33 9.38
N ALA A 144 1.56 18.33 9.61
CA ALA A 144 0.66 17.78 8.60
C ALA A 144 -0.81 17.69 9.05
N SER A 145 -1.22 18.51 10.03
CA SER A 145 -2.61 18.59 10.51
C SER A 145 -3.23 17.24 10.92
N GLY A 146 -2.45 16.41 11.63
CA GLY A 146 -2.91 15.21 12.34
C GLY A 146 -2.94 13.91 11.54
N LYS A 147 -2.30 13.84 10.37
CA LYS A 147 -2.42 12.65 9.48
C LYS A 147 -1.09 11.91 9.34
N ILE A 148 -0.88 10.89 10.19
CA ILE A 148 0.18 9.89 10.05
C ILE A 148 -0.35 8.50 10.33
N VAL A 149 0.16 7.54 9.57
CA VAL A 149 -0.06 6.11 9.79
C VAL A 149 1.28 5.49 10.19
N ASP A 150 1.41 5.03 11.43
CA ASP A 150 2.50 4.17 11.91
C ASP A 150 2.00 3.23 13.04
N SER A 151 2.38 1.95 13.15
CA SER A 151 2.98 1.07 12.13
C SER A 151 1.96 0.01 11.71
N ILE A 152 1.85 -0.24 10.41
CA ILE A 152 1.01 -1.33 9.88
C ILE A 152 1.76 -2.67 9.90
N MET A 153 3.09 -2.66 9.85
CA MET A 153 3.90 -3.89 9.79
C MET A 153 3.93 -4.70 11.08
N ALA A 154 3.68 -4.08 12.24
CA ALA A 154 3.59 -4.80 13.51
C ALA A 154 2.47 -5.85 13.49
N LEU A 155 1.30 -5.52 12.95
CA LEU A 155 0.14 -6.43 12.86
C LEU A 155 0.41 -7.59 11.89
N PHE A 156 0.96 -7.30 10.70
CA PHE A 156 1.26 -8.32 9.69
C PHE A 156 2.43 -9.26 10.05
N ARG A 157 3.14 -9.03 11.16
CA ARG A 157 4.17 -9.94 11.68
C ARG A 157 3.59 -11.00 12.62
N VAL A 158 2.54 -10.66 13.36
CA VAL A 158 1.96 -11.53 14.40
C VAL A 158 0.99 -12.53 13.80
N ASP A 159 0.22 -12.11 12.79
CA ASP A 159 -0.91 -12.89 12.29
C ASP A 159 -0.52 -14.06 11.36
N TYR A 160 0.76 -14.17 10.95
CA TYR A 160 1.18 -15.15 9.93
C TYR A 160 2.52 -15.81 10.31
N SER A 161 2.46 -16.85 11.14
CA SER A 161 3.63 -17.60 11.63
C SER A 161 4.08 -18.76 10.71
N GLY A 162 3.30 -19.09 9.67
CA GLY A 162 3.55 -20.24 8.79
C GLY A 162 4.09 -19.88 7.39
N ARG A 163 5.08 -20.63 6.88
CA ARG A 163 5.59 -20.48 5.50
C ARG A 163 4.53 -20.75 4.41
N GLY A 164 3.47 -21.48 4.74
CA GLY A 164 2.36 -21.81 3.82
C GLY A 164 1.39 -20.66 3.55
N GLU A 165 1.39 -19.62 4.38
CA GLU A 165 0.46 -18.47 4.28
C GLU A 165 1.14 -17.22 3.69
N LEU A 166 2.38 -17.37 3.19
CA LEU A 166 3.16 -16.25 2.70
C LEU A 166 2.49 -15.57 1.49
N SER A 167 1.90 -16.34 0.58
CA SER A 167 1.18 -15.80 -0.59
C SER A 167 -0.04 -14.97 -0.19
N GLU A 168 -0.87 -15.49 0.71
CA GLU A 168 -2.06 -14.79 1.21
C GLU A 168 -1.68 -13.52 1.98
N ARG A 169 -0.65 -13.59 2.82
CA ARG A 169 -0.09 -12.42 3.51
C ARG A 169 0.39 -11.37 2.52
N GLN A 170 1.16 -11.77 1.51
CA GLN A 170 1.68 -10.87 0.49
C GLN A 170 0.54 -10.19 -0.30
N GLN A 171 -0.53 -10.92 -0.62
CA GLN A 171 -1.70 -10.37 -1.29
C GLN A 171 -2.48 -9.38 -0.41
N LYS A 172 -2.75 -9.73 0.85
CA LYS A 172 -3.41 -8.81 1.81
C LYS A 172 -2.56 -7.57 2.07
N LEU A 173 -1.25 -7.73 2.16
CA LEU A 173 -0.32 -6.61 2.30
C LEU A 173 -0.38 -5.69 1.08
N ALA A 174 -0.37 -6.24 -0.14
CA ALA A 174 -0.48 -5.45 -1.37
C ALA A 174 -1.81 -4.68 -1.43
N GLN A 175 -2.92 -5.29 -1.04
CA GLN A 175 -4.23 -4.63 -0.96
C GLN A 175 -4.22 -3.49 0.06
N MET A 176 -3.63 -3.70 1.24
CA MET A 176 -3.50 -2.67 2.27
C MET A 176 -2.63 -1.51 1.78
N LEU A 177 -1.45 -1.78 1.25
CA LEU A 177 -0.53 -0.76 0.73
C LEU A 177 -1.19 0.04 -0.41
N SER A 178 -1.95 -0.61 -1.29
CA SER A 178 -2.70 0.07 -2.35
C SER A 178 -3.78 1.01 -1.79
N LYS A 179 -4.48 0.62 -0.72
CA LYS A 179 -5.46 1.49 -0.04
C LYS A 179 -4.77 2.68 0.62
N LEU A 180 -3.62 2.45 1.27
CA LEU A 180 -2.82 3.50 1.89
C LEU A 180 -2.34 4.54 0.89
N THR A 181 -1.83 4.11 -0.28
CA THR A 181 -1.41 5.03 -1.34
C THR A 181 -2.58 5.89 -1.83
N LYS A 182 -3.77 5.29 -2.03
CA LYS A 182 -4.97 6.06 -2.41
C LYS A 182 -5.35 7.09 -1.33
N LEU A 183 -5.33 6.68 -0.07
CA LEU A 183 -5.63 7.59 1.05
C LEU A 183 -4.58 8.70 1.18
N SER A 184 -3.30 8.42 0.92
CA SER A 184 -2.26 9.45 0.98
C SER A 184 -2.41 10.48 -0.13
N GLU A 185 -2.74 10.04 -1.35
CA GLU A 185 -3.01 10.92 -2.50
C GLU A 185 -4.29 11.76 -2.30
N GLU A 186 -5.37 11.15 -1.81
CA GLU A 186 -6.67 11.83 -1.63
C GLU A 186 -6.65 12.83 -0.49
N TYR A 187 -6.08 12.46 0.66
CA TYR A 187 -6.14 13.26 1.88
C TYR A 187 -4.83 14.00 2.19
N ASN A 188 -3.83 13.92 1.31
CA ASN A 188 -2.51 14.52 1.47
C ASN A 188 -1.80 14.10 2.77
N ILE A 189 -1.79 12.80 3.04
CA ILE A 189 -1.29 12.18 4.29
C ILE A 189 0.17 11.76 4.12
N VAL A 190 0.97 11.85 5.19
CA VAL A 190 2.28 11.21 5.26
C VAL A 190 2.14 9.80 5.84
N ILE A 191 2.65 8.81 5.13
CA ILE A 191 2.61 7.41 5.58
C ILE A 191 4.02 6.96 5.88
N LEU A 192 4.26 6.62 7.15
CA LEU A 192 5.53 6.13 7.65
C LEU A 192 5.39 4.66 8.06
N LEU A 193 6.12 3.79 7.40
CA LEU A 193 6.15 2.37 7.74
C LEU A 193 7.46 2.04 8.45
N THR A 194 7.39 1.74 9.75
CA THR A 194 8.52 1.15 10.46
C THR A 194 8.59 -0.35 10.19
N ASN A 195 9.74 -0.82 9.69
CA ASN A 195 9.95 -2.22 9.35
C ASN A 195 11.20 -2.81 10.05
N GLN A 196 11.22 -4.13 10.18
CA GLN A 196 12.32 -4.87 10.79
C GLN A 196 13.16 -5.55 9.72
N VAL A 197 14.40 -5.84 10.08
CA VAL A 197 15.33 -6.61 9.23
C VAL A 197 15.45 -8.03 9.73
N GLN A 198 15.69 -8.94 8.81
CA GLN A 198 16.05 -10.33 9.09
C GLN A 198 17.45 -10.61 8.52
N SER A 199 18.20 -11.45 9.20
CA SER A 199 19.45 -12.00 8.67
C SER A 199 19.17 -12.81 7.41
N ASP A 200 19.88 -12.53 6.33
CA ASP A 200 19.89 -13.37 5.13
C ASP A 200 20.94 -14.48 5.29
N PRO A 201 20.55 -15.75 5.48
CA PRO A 201 21.49 -16.86 5.65
C PRO A 201 22.38 -17.08 4.41
N GLY A 202 21.97 -16.60 3.22
CA GLY A 202 22.72 -16.71 1.98
C GLY A 202 23.78 -15.61 1.79
N ALA A 203 23.66 -14.48 2.47
CA ALA A 203 24.58 -13.34 2.34
C ALA A 203 25.93 -13.54 3.04
N THR A 204 26.05 -14.60 3.85
CA THR A 204 27.28 -14.99 4.60
C THR A 204 28.50 -15.25 3.70
N MET A 205 28.32 -15.36 2.38
CA MET A 205 29.41 -15.58 1.40
C MET A 205 30.06 -14.29 0.86
N THR A 206 29.52 -13.12 1.20
CA THR A 206 30.08 -11.81 0.77
C THR A 206 30.47 -10.99 2.00
N PHE A 207 31.77 -10.74 2.17
CA PHE A 207 32.38 -9.97 3.28
C PHE A 207 32.03 -8.46 3.28
N VAL A 208 30.79 -8.10 2.96
CA VAL A 208 30.32 -6.70 2.97
C VAL A 208 29.75 -6.37 4.35
N ALA A 209 30.41 -5.47 5.08
CA ALA A 209 29.91 -4.92 6.33
C ALA A 209 28.53 -4.27 6.10
N GLY A 210 27.47 -4.85 6.67
CA GLY A 210 26.08 -4.42 6.50
C GLY A 210 25.28 -5.16 5.42
N GLY A 211 25.89 -6.08 4.66
CA GLY A 211 25.26 -6.82 3.56
C GLY A 211 24.36 -7.99 3.96
N ALA A 212 24.26 -8.32 5.24
CA ALA A 212 23.55 -9.52 5.72
C ALA A 212 22.10 -9.27 6.19
N LEU A 213 21.59 -8.05 6.05
CA LEU A 213 20.29 -7.66 6.61
C LEU A 213 19.31 -7.30 5.49
N LYS A 214 18.20 -8.03 5.41
CA LYS A 214 17.14 -7.78 4.44
C LYS A 214 15.88 -7.29 5.14
N PRO A 215 15.19 -6.25 4.63
CA PRO A 215 13.89 -5.84 5.16
C PRO A 215 12.84 -6.93 4.97
N ILE A 216 11.92 -7.04 5.93
CA ILE A 216 10.80 -7.99 5.90
C ILE A 216 9.71 -7.47 4.94
N GLY A 217 8.93 -8.35 4.31
CA GLY A 217 7.85 -7.97 3.37
C GLY A 217 8.21 -8.12 1.88
N GLY A 218 9.47 -8.45 1.58
CA GLY A 218 9.91 -8.85 0.25
C GLY A 218 9.72 -7.77 -0.82
N HIS A 219 9.45 -8.21 -2.05
CA HIS A 219 9.34 -7.32 -3.21
C HIS A 219 8.11 -6.41 -3.15
N ILE A 220 7.01 -6.84 -2.55
CA ILE A 220 5.76 -6.05 -2.51
C ILE A 220 5.98 -4.75 -1.74
N LEU A 221 6.56 -4.82 -0.55
CA LEU A 221 6.85 -3.61 0.22
C LEU A 221 7.91 -2.73 -0.47
N SER A 222 8.90 -3.37 -1.09
CA SER A 222 9.96 -2.67 -1.83
C SER A 222 9.41 -1.88 -3.03
N HIS A 223 8.40 -2.39 -3.73
CA HIS A 223 7.78 -1.69 -4.87
C HIS A 223 6.74 -0.65 -4.45
N ALA A 224 6.05 -0.86 -3.33
CA ALA A 224 5.03 0.07 -2.85
C ALA A 224 5.62 1.29 -2.15
N SER A 225 6.80 1.15 -1.53
CA SER A 225 7.48 2.22 -0.80
C SER A 225 8.25 3.08 -1.80
N ALA A 226 7.93 4.38 -1.85
CA ALA A 226 8.64 5.31 -2.74
C ALA A 226 10.00 5.70 -2.15
N THR A 227 10.05 5.94 -0.84
CA THR A 227 11.28 6.34 -0.15
C THR A 227 11.64 5.29 0.89
N ARG A 228 12.90 4.86 0.91
CA ARG A 228 13.37 3.78 1.81
C ARG A 228 14.63 4.18 2.56
N LEU A 229 14.53 4.23 3.88
CA LEU A 229 15.63 4.54 4.78
C LEU A 229 16.08 3.31 5.55
N PHE A 230 17.35 2.97 5.42
CA PHE A 230 18.02 1.95 6.23
C PHE A 230 18.74 2.60 7.41
N LEU A 231 18.39 2.18 8.63
CA LEU A 231 18.99 2.67 9.86
C LEU A 231 19.95 1.63 10.43
N ARG A 232 21.18 2.07 10.73
CA ARG A 232 22.21 1.26 11.39
C ARG A 232 22.84 1.99 12.56
N LYS A 233 23.44 1.23 13.48
CA LYS A 233 24.22 1.80 14.60
C LYS A 233 25.53 2.37 14.04
N GLY A 234 25.87 3.58 14.47
CA GLY A 234 27.14 4.24 14.17
C GLY A 234 28.18 3.96 15.25
N ARG A 235 29.15 4.86 15.39
CA ARG A 235 30.13 4.81 16.49
C ARG A 235 29.53 5.44 17.74
N ALA A 236 29.76 4.83 18.90
CA ALA A 236 29.24 5.29 20.19
C ALA A 236 27.71 5.51 20.16
N GLU A 237 27.25 6.72 20.45
CA GLU A 237 25.82 7.08 20.49
C GLU A 237 25.26 7.53 19.12
N GLU A 238 26.10 7.60 18.09
CA GLU A 238 25.65 7.93 16.75
C GLU A 238 24.86 6.79 16.10
N ARG A 239 23.97 7.17 15.21
CA ARG A 239 23.21 6.32 14.31
C ARG A 239 23.39 6.86 12.90
N VAL A 240 23.25 6.00 11.91
CA VAL A 240 23.38 6.37 10.50
C VAL A 240 22.10 6.00 9.79
N ALA A 241 21.52 6.97 9.08
CA ALA A 241 20.40 6.79 8.18
C ALA A 241 20.94 6.80 6.75
N LYS A 242 20.73 5.70 6.03
CA LYS A 242 21.04 5.57 4.61
C LYS A 242 19.77 5.66 3.80
N LEU A 243 19.69 6.61 2.88
CA LEU A 243 18.70 6.60 1.81
C LEU A 243 19.10 5.54 0.79
N VAL A 244 18.32 4.45 0.75
CA VAL A 244 18.58 3.29 -0.11
C VAL A 244 17.82 3.40 -1.42
N ASP A 245 16.60 3.94 -1.38
CA ASP A 245 15.75 4.04 -2.55
C ASP A 245 14.89 5.31 -2.47
N SER A 246 14.78 6.01 -3.58
CA SER A 246 13.97 7.21 -3.75
C SER A 246 13.80 7.49 -5.25
N PRO A 247 12.62 7.93 -5.71
CA PRO A 247 12.38 8.20 -7.13
C PRO A 247 13.18 9.37 -7.69
N ASP A 248 13.60 10.32 -6.85
CA ASP A 248 14.20 11.59 -7.28
C ASP A 248 15.47 11.98 -6.53
N LYS A 249 15.91 11.20 -5.54
CA LYS A 249 17.09 11.49 -4.71
C LYS A 249 18.15 10.38 -4.86
N PRO A 250 19.44 10.75 -4.92
CA PRO A 250 20.53 9.78 -4.98
C PRO A 250 20.72 9.07 -3.64
N GLU A 251 21.28 7.86 -3.66
CA GLU A 251 21.73 7.18 -2.46
C GLU A 251 22.70 8.07 -1.66
N SER A 252 22.42 8.20 -0.36
CA SER A 252 23.19 9.06 0.53
C SER A 252 23.05 8.59 1.97
N GLU A 253 23.97 9.02 2.83
CA GLU A 253 23.99 8.66 4.25
C GLU A 253 24.10 9.93 5.09
N ALA A 254 23.39 9.95 6.22
CA ALA A 254 23.45 11.02 7.21
C ALA A 254 23.58 10.41 8.61
N SER A 255 24.39 11.02 9.47
CA SER A 255 24.49 10.66 10.87
C SER A 255 23.51 11.47 11.71
N TYR A 256 22.94 10.84 12.73
CA TYR A 256 22.07 11.44 13.72
C TYR A 256 22.30 10.77 15.08
N LYS A 257 21.82 11.36 16.17
CA LYS A 257 21.82 10.77 17.50
C LYS A 257 20.40 10.67 18.06
N LEU A 258 20.24 9.84 19.08
CA LEU A 258 18.98 9.70 19.81
C LEU A 258 19.13 10.46 21.12
N ASP A 259 18.29 11.48 21.31
CA ASP A 259 18.21 12.28 22.52
C ASP A 259 16.84 12.10 23.20
N GLU A 260 16.62 12.71 24.37
CA GLU A 260 15.33 12.67 25.07
C GLU A 260 14.19 13.23 24.19
N GLY A 261 14.49 14.20 23.34
CA GLY A 261 13.56 14.81 22.39
C GLY A 261 13.34 14.04 21.08
N GLY A 262 13.97 12.88 20.89
CA GLY A 262 13.87 12.09 19.65
C GLY A 262 15.14 12.11 18.81
N TRP A 263 15.02 12.25 17.49
CA TRP A 263 16.18 12.33 16.60
C TRP A 263 16.80 13.73 16.68
N ALA A 264 18.12 13.79 16.81
CA ALA A 264 18.88 15.03 16.83
C ALA A 264 20.11 14.94 15.93
N ASP A 265 20.63 16.08 15.49
CA ASP A 265 21.86 16.13 14.71
C ASP A 265 23.09 15.81 15.59
N VAL A 266 24.10 15.16 14.99
CA VAL A 266 25.38 14.86 15.65
C VAL A 266 26.17 16.15 15.87
#